data_AF-A0A1H7A2D1-F1
#
_entry.id   AF-A0A1H7A2D1-F1
#
_cell.length_a   1.000
_cell.length_b   1.000
_cell.length_c   1.000
_cell.angle_alpha   90.00
_cell.angle_beta   90.00
_cell.angle_gamma   90.00
#
_symmetry.space_group_name_H-M   'P 1'
#
loop_
_entity.id
_entity.type
_entity.pdbx_description
1 polymer ?
#
loop_
_entity_poly.entity_id
_entity_poly.type
_entity_poly.pdbx_seq_one_letter_code
_entity_poly.pdbx_strand_id
1 'polypeptide(L)'
;MAYLGTHLYSCDAIPFNWNDTWVVVVSGDGPNYCGHSLLRVGYNYFHIDKWNRPYHLTETDYKRYVQEGGKNEIFRRKVYVPDPESAQRKIEALSVEIWYWLLVPNNCVSFVEAVLSAGGVSEVSVTNCPRLWK
;
A
#
# COMPACT_ATOMS: atom_id res chain seq x y z
N MET A 1 -8.41 -19.32 1.91
CA MET A 1 -7.97 -17.98 2.37
C MET A 1 -7.35 -17.29 1.19
N ALA A 2 -7.72 -16.03 0.90
CA ALA A 2 -7.06 -15.27 -0.15
C ALA A 2 -5.59 -15.05 0.22
N TYR A 3 -4.69 -15.13 -0.76
CA TYR A 3 -3.28 -14.80 -0.57
C TYR A 3 -3.14 -13.31 -0.24
N LEU A 4 -2.44 -12.97 0.83
CA LEU A 4 -2.26 -11.58 1.32
C LEU A 4 -0.83 -11.07 1.21
N GLY A 5 0.13 -11.92 0.83
CA GLY A 5 1.55 -11.58 0.82
C GLY A 5 2.32 -12.09 2.02
N THR A 6 3.55 -11.60 2.13
CA THR A 6 4.48 -11.90 3.22
C THR A 6 4.75 -10.65 4.04
N HIS A 7 5.02 -10.80 5.33
CA HIS A 7 5.51 -9.66 6.11
C HIS A 7 6.97 -9.39 5.78
N LEU A 8 7.35 -8.12 5.73
CA LEU A 8 8.74 -7.72 5.58
C LEU A 8 9.45 -7.96 6.92
N TYR A 9 10.29 -9.00 7.01
CA TYR A 9 10.91 -9.41 8.27
C TYR A 9 12.27 -8.76 8.57
N SER A 10 12.85 -7.98 7.66
CA SER A 10 14.16 -7.32 7.87
C SER A 10 14.42 -6.25 6.81
N CYS A 11 15.13 -5.19 7.20
CA CYS A 11 15.68 -4.15 6.35
C CYS A 11 16.72 -4.76 5.39
N ASP A 12 16.35 -5.06 4.16
CA ASP A 12 17.34 -5.30 3.11
C ASP A 12 17.86 -3.94 2.63
N ALA A 13 19.18 -3.74 2.80
CA ALA A 13 19.95 -2.51 2.69
C ALA A 13 19.93 -1.80 1.31
N ILE A 14 18.97 -2.13 0.43
CA ILE A 14 18.80 -1.54 -0.88
C ILE A 14 17.50 -0.73 -0.88
N PRO A 15 17.58 0.60 -0.96
CA PRO A 15 16.39 1.45 -1.06
C PRO A 15 15.51 1.01 -2.23
N PHE A 16 14.19 1.00 -2.02
CA PHE A 16 13.26 0.75 -3.12
C PHE A 16 13.37 1.86 -4.17
N ASN A 17 12.98 1.55 -5.42
CA ASN A 17 13.02 2.55 -6.49
C ASN A 17 11.82 3.50 -6.40
N TRP A 18 11.94 4.54 -5.58
CA TRP A 18 10.92 5.57 -5.37
C TRP A 18 10.64 6.45 -6.60
N ASN A 19 11.52 6.46 -7.61
CA ASN A 19 11.24 7.14 -8.88
C ASN A 19 10.15 6.42 -9.71
N ASP A 20 9.86 5.17 -9.37
CA ASP A 20 8.78 4.36 -9.94
C ASP A 20 7.73 4.02 -8.88
N THR A 21 7.12 5.06 -8.31
CA THR A 21 6.08 4.94 -7.28
C THR A 21 4.68 5.07 -7.88
N TRP A 22 3.77 4.17 -7.50
CA TRP A 22 2.38 4.19 -7.93
C TRP A 22 1.44 3.91 -6.76
N VAL A 23 0.34 4.66 -6.71
CA VAL A 23 -0.81 4.26 -5.91
C VAL A 23 -1.63 3.29 -6.76
N VAL A 24 -1.94 2.13 -6.21
CA VAL A 24 -2.71 1.08 -6.89
C VAL A 24 -3.95 0.81 -6.07
N VAL A 25 -5.11 0.79 -6.72
CA VAL A 25 -6.38 0.51 -6.06
C VAL A 25 -7.01 -0.71 -6.69
N VAL A 26 -7.35 -1.70 -5.85
CA VAL A 26 -8.07 -2.90 -6.26
C VAL A 26 -9.47 -2.91 -5.65
N SER A 27 -10.33 -3.82 -6.09
CA SER A 27 -11.62 -4.06 -5.45
C SER A 27 -11.44 -4.55 -4.00
N GLY A 28 -12.29 -4.05 -3.10
CA GLY A 28 -12.31 -4.45 -1.70
C GLY A 28 -12.92 -5.84 -1.52
N ASP A 29 -12.78 -6.39 -0.31
CA ASP A 29 -13.43 -7.66 0.04
C ASP A 29 -14.91 -7.45 0.44
N GLY A 30 -15.76 -8.38 0.03
CA GLY A 30 -17.18 -8.39 0.40
C GLY A 30 -17.92 -7.09 0.06
N PRO A 31 -18.65 -6.46 1.00
CA PRO A 31 -19.43 -5.25 0.75
C PRO A 31 -18.59 -3.97 0.61
N ASN A 32 -17.25 -4.03 0.64
CA ASN A 32 -16.41 -2.85 0.53
C ASN A 32 -16.35 -2.31 -0.91
N TYR A 33 -17.29 -1.43 -1.23
CA TYR A 33 -17.37 -0.72 -2.52
C TYR A 33 -16.23 0.28 -2.75
N CYS A 34 -15.59 0.73 -1.67
CA CYS A 34 -14.55 1.76 -1.71
C CYS A 34 -13.22 1.25 -2.25
N GLY A 35 -13.02 -0.06 -2.31
CA GLY A 35 -11.78 -0.65 -2.78
C GLY A 35 -10.75 -0.86 -1.68
N HIS A 36 -9.56 -1.22 -2.10
CA HIS A 36 -8.39 -1.41 -1.25
C HIS A 36 -7.17 -0.76 -1.89
N SER A 37 -6.51 0.13 -1.16
CA SER A 37 -5.32 0.82 -1.63
C SER A 37 -4.05 0.06 -1.29
N LEU A 38 -3.14 0.03 -2.26
CA LEU A 38 -1.79 -0.48 -2.17
C LEU A 38 -0.82 0.60 -2.67
N LEU A 39 0.41 0.54 -2.19
CA LEU A 39 1.52 1.35 -2.67
C LEU A 39 2.51 0.46 -3.43
N ARG A 40 2.77 0.76 -4.69
CA ARG A 40 3.83 0.13 -5.49
C ARG A 40 5.07 1.03 -5.49
N VAL A 41 6.22 0.48 -5.16
CA VAL A 41 7.53 1.15 -5.18
C VAL A 41 8.50 0.27 -5.95
N GLY A 42 8.84 0.66 -7.19
CA GLY A 42 9.53 -0.20 -8.13
C GLY A 42 8.73 -1.48 -8.42
N TYR A 43 9.31 -2.65 -8.13
CA TYR A 43 8.68 -3.96 -8.34
C TYR A 43 8.00 -4.55 -7.09
N ASN A 44 7.88 -3.74 -6.04
CA ASN A 44 7.36 -4.16 -4.75
C ASN A 44 6.04 -3.46 -4.46
N TYR A 45 5.09 -4.17 -3.87
CA TYR A 45 3.81 -3.62 -3.45
C TYR A 45 3.67 -3.78 -1.94
N PHE A 46 3.03 -2.80 -1.32
CA PHE A 46 2.80 -2.76 0.11
C PHE A 46 1.35 -2.43 0.39
N HIS A 47 0.77 -3.16 1.34
CA HIS A 47 -0.56 -2.86 1.84
C HIS A 47 -0.72 -3.36 3.25
N ILE A 48 -1.81 -2.97 3.88
CA ILE A 48 -2.22 -3.52 5.16
C ILE A 48 -3.60 -4.18 5.02
N ASP A 49 -3.88 -5.23 5.77
CA ASP A 49 -5.22 -5.79 5.94
C ASP A 49 -5.47 -6.05 7.42
N LYS A 50 -6.54 -5.43 7.96
CA LYS A 50 -6.98 -5.58 9.35
C LYS A 50 -5.86 -5.31 10.37
N TRP A 51 -5.98 -5.92 11.55
CA TRP A 51 -5.02 -5.81 12.64
C TRP A 51 -3.84 -6.73 12.38
N ASN A 52 -2.88 -6.26 11.59
CA ASN A 52 -1.65 -6.99 11.32
C ASN A 52 -0.48 -6.04 11.04
N ARG A 53 0.72 -6.57 10.78
CA ARG A 53 1.80 -5.83 10.13
C ARG A 53 1.49 -5.65 8.63
N PRO A 54 2.02 -4.60 7.98
CA PRO A 54 1.95 -4.48 6.54
C PRO A 54 2.45 -5.74 5.83
N TYR A 55 1.80 -6.05 4.72
CA TYR A 55 2.21 -7.07 3.79
C TYR A 55 3.02 -6.45 2.65
N HIS A 56 3.99 -7.22 2.21
CA HIS A 56 4.83 -6.97 1.05
C HIS A 56 4.53 -8.03 -0.01
N LEU A 57 4.52 -7.59 -1.27
CA LEU A 57 4.30 -8.42 -2.44
C LEU A 57 5.36 -8.08 -3.49
N THR A 58 5.96 -9.10 -4.12
CA THR A 58 6.62 -8.95 -5.42
C THR A 58 5.57 -8.78 -6.53
N GLU A 59 6.00 -8.45 -7.75
CA GLU A 59 5.13 -8.43 -8.93
C GLU A 59 4.38 -9.76 -9.15
N THR A 60 5.04 -10.89 -8.90
CA THR A 60 4.42 -12.23 -9.00
C THR A 60 3.38 -12.43 -7.89
N ASP A 61 3.70 -12.01 -6.68
CA ASP A 61 2.80 -12.10 -5.53
C ASP A 61 1.59 -11.17 -5.69
N TYR A 62 1.76 -10.00 -6.31
CA TYR A 62 0.65 -9.11 -6.64
C TYR A 62 -0.35 -9.76 -7.61
N LYS A 63 0.14 -10.45 -8.64
CA LYS A 63 -0.73 -11.19 -9.56
C LYS A 63 -1.53 -12.28 -8.83
N ARG A 64 -0.87 -13.02 -7.94
CA ARG A 64 -1.52 -14.02 -7.09
C ARG A 64 -2.55 -13.39 -6.15
N TYR A 65 -2.20 -12.28 -5.49
CA TYR A 65 -3.08 -11.53 -4.61
C TYR A 65 -4.38 -11.11 -5.31
N VAL A 66 -4.28 -10.63 -6.55
CA VAL A 66 -5.44 -10.25 -7.36
C VAL A 66 -6.23 -11.48 -7.82
N GLN A 67 -5.57 -12.50 -8.39
CA GLN A 67 -6.23 -13.68 -8.96
C GLN A 67 -6.85 -14.59 -7.90
N GLU A 68 -6.08 -15.01 -6.91
CA GLU A 68 -6.52 -15.92 -5.85
C GLU A 68 -7.50 -15.22 -4.89
N GLY A 69 -7.40 -13.90 -4.76
CA GLY A 69 -8.33 -13.06 -3.99
C GLY A 69 -9.61 -12.69 -4.72
N GLY A 70 -9.76 -13.03 -6.01
CA GLY A 70 -10.91 -12.63 -6.82
C GLY A 70 -11.06 -11.11 -6.95
N LYS A 71 -9.95 -10.37 -6.86
CA LYS A 71 -9.92 -8.90 -6.93
C LYS A 71 -9.71 -8.44 -8.36
N ASN A 72 -10.03 -7.19 -8.63
CA ASN A 72 -9.72 -6.52 -9.90
C ASN A 72 -9.01 -5.19 -9.61
N GLU A 73 -7.97 -4.87 -10.37
CA GLU A 73 -7.37 -3.55 -10.34
C GLU A 73 -8.34 -2.52 -10.93
N ILE A 74 -8.68 -1.50 -10.15
CA ILE A 74 -9.59 -0.42 -10.54
C ILE A 74 -8.81 0.67 -11.29
N PHE A 75 -7.61 1.00 -10.80
CA PHE A 75 -6.64 1.87 -11.44
C PHE A 75 -5.28 1.80 -10.75
N ARG A 76 -4.28 2.35 -11.43
CA ARG A 76 -3.00 2.77 -10.84
C ARG A 76 -2.69 4.19 -11.28
N ARG A 77 -2.10 4.99 -10.38
CA ARG A 77 -1.71 6.39 -10.62
C ARG A 77 -0.25 6.57 -10.22
N LYS A 78 0.57 7.10 -11.13
CA LYS A 78 1.98 7.38 -10.82
C LYS A 78 2.05 8.56 -9.86
N VAL A 79 2.92 8.47 -8.86
CA VAL A 79 3.14 9.51 -7.85
C VAL A 79 4.62 9.87 -7.84
N TYR A 80 4.92 11.16 -7.91
CA TYR A 80 6.25 11.68 -7.67
C TYR A 80 6.46 11.82 -6.16
N VAL A 81 7.56 11.26 -5.64
CA VAL A 81 7.92 11.30 -4.23
C VAL A 81 9.14 12.22 -4.08
N PRO A 82 8.96 13.47 -3.61
CA PRO A 82 10.06 14.44 -3.48
C PRO A 82 11.17 14.02 -2.52
N ASP A 83 10.82 13.29 -1.45
CA ASP A 83 11.75 12.79 -0.45
C ASP A 83 11.68 11.24 -0.36
N PRO A 84 12.35 10.53 -1.28
CA PRO A 84 12.44 9.07 -1.26
C PRO A 84 12.97 8.48 0.05
N GLU A 85 13.90 9.17 0.70
CA GLU A 85 14.58 8.66 1.89
C GLU A 85 13.62 8.65 3.09
N SER A 86 12.86 9.73 3.29
CA SER A 86 11.84 9.78 4.33
C SER A 86 10.71 8.79 4.08
N ALA A 87 10.32 8.57 2.83
CA ALA A 87 9.34 7.54 2.46
C ALA A 87 9.85 6.11 2.76
N GLN A 88 11.12 5.82 2.44
CA GLN A 88 11.79 4.56 2.75
C GLN A 88 11.80 4.29 4.26
N ARG A 89 12.27 5.25 5.06
CA ARG A 89 12.30 5.10 6.52
C ARG A 89 10.90 4.89 7.08
N LYS A 90 9.89 5.57 6.53
CA LYS A 90 8.51 5.43 7.00
C LYS A 90 7.93 4.05 6.71
N ILE A 91 8.12 3.52 5.50
CA ILE A 91 7.58 2.20 5.15
C ILE A 91 8.27 1.08 5.94
N GLU A 92 9.57 1.20 6.19
CA GLU A 92 10.33 0.28 7.04
C GLU A 92 9.83 0.31 8.48
N ALA A 93 9.65 1.51 9.05
CA ALA A 93 9.12 1.69 10.40
C ALA A 93 7.73 1.05 10.55
N LEU A 94 6.84 1.29 9.58
CA LEU A 94 5.49 0.69 9.60
C LEU A 94 5.52 -0.83 9.40
N SER A 95 6.49 -1.37 8.67
CA SER A 95 6.58 -2.81 8.37
C SER A 95 6.89 -3.66 9.62
N VAL A 96 7.51 -3.06 10.64
CA VAL A 96 7.84 -3.74 11.90
C VAL A 96 6.82 -3.46 13.02
N GLU A 97 5.87 -2.56 12.80
CA GLU A 97 4.84 -2.24 13.78
C GLU A 97 3.50 -2.92 13.46
N ILE A 98 2.76 -3.28 14.50
CA ILE A 98 1.38 -3.74 14.32
C ILE A 98 0.54 -2.54 13.92
N TRP A 99 -0.13 -2.63 12.78
CA TRP A 99 -1.09 -1.63 12.34
C TRP A 99 -2.45 -1.90 12.97
N TYR A 100 -2.79 -1.11 13.99
CA TYR A 100 -4.07 -1.22 14.70
C TYR A 100 -5.22 -0.76 13.81
N TRP A 101 -6.06 -1.67 13.31
CA TRP A 101 -7.15 -1.29 12.42
C TRP A 101 -8.28 -0.55 13.15
N LEU A 102 -8.49 0.73 12.82
CA LEU A 102 -9.50 1.60 13.44
C LEU A 102 -10.62 2.01 12.48
N LEU A 103 -10.83 1.26 11.39
CA LEU A 103 -11.77 1.56 10.30
C LEU A 103 -11.39 2.77 9.46
N VAL A 104 -11.59 4.00 9.92
CA VAL A 104 -11.33 5.22 9.15
C VAL A 104 -9.97 5.85 9.51
N PRO A 105 -9.61 6.02 10.80
CA PRO A 105 -8.35 6.67 11.16
C PRO A 105 -7.11 5.83 10.83
N ASN A 106 -7.25 4.50 10.83
CA ASN A 106 -6.11 3.60 10.67
C ASN A 106 -6.49 2.37 9.82
N ASN A 107 -6.20 2.43 8.52
CA ASN A 107 -6.63 1.44 7.52
C ASN A 107 -5.69 1.44 6.30
N CYS A 108 -6.11 0.84 5.18
CA CYS A 108 -5.32 0.81 3.95
C CYS A 108 -5.08 2.19 3.32
N VAL A 109 -6.02 3.13 3.46
CA VAL A 109 -5.88 4.50 2.98
C VAL A 109 -4.81 5.22 3.78
N SER A 110 -4.99 5.30 5.10
CA SER A 110 -4.08 6.06 5.94
C SER A 110 -2.68 5.45 6.00
N PHE A 111 -2.52 4.15 5.71
CA PHE A 111 -1.22 3.52 5.49
C PHE A 111 -0.49 4.13 4.27
N VAL A 112 -1.16 4.18 3.11
CA VAL A 112 -0.58 4.75 1.88
C VAL A 112 -0.31 6.24 2.05
N GLU A 113 -1.22 6.97 2.69
CA GLU A 113 -1.03 8.39 3.02
C GLU A 113 0.14 8.61 3.96
N ALA A 114 0.30 7.82 5.02
CA ALA A 114 1.37 7.98 5.98
C ALA A 114 2.76 7.82 5.32
N VAL A 115 2.91 6.86 4.41
CA VAL A 115 4.17 6.64 3.67
C VAL A 115 4.44 7.78 2.69
N LEU A 116 3.45 8.15 1.88
CA LEU A 116 3.61 9.17 0.85
C LEU A 116 3.75 10.59 1.44
N SER A 117 3.04 10.89 2.52
CA SER A 117 3.15 12.16 3.26
C SER A 117 4.54 12.32 3.87
N ALA A 118 5.10 11.25 4.45
CA ALA A 118 6.50 11.25 4.90
C ALA A 118 7.48 11.52 3.75
N GLY A 119 7.16 11.04 2.54
CA GLY A 119 7.92 11.33 1.33
C GLY A 119 7.68 12.72 0.71
N GLY A 120 6.93 13.60 1.36
CA GLY A 120 6.66 14.96 0.89
C GLY A 120 5.52 15.09 -0.13
N VAL A 121 4.68 14.05 -0.30
CA VAL A 121 3.51 14.11 -1.19
C VAL A 121 2.33 14.74 -0.45
N SER A 122 1.85 15.88 -0.95
CA SER A 122 0.75 16.64 -0.34
C SER A 122 -0.65 16.20 -0.77
N GLU A 123 -0.78 15.50 -1.92
CA GLU A 123 -2.08 15.12 -2.51
C GLU A 123 -2.12 13.63 -2.92
N VAL A 124 -2.41 12.79 -1.92
CA VAL A 124 -2.52 11.34 -2.12
C VAL A 124 -3.97 10.91 -2.30
N SER A 125 -4.85 11.43 -1.44
CA SER A 125 -6.25 11.06 -1.34
C SER A 125 -7.13 12.30 -1.19
N VAL A 126 -8.39 12.17 -1.61
CA VAL A 126 -9.44 13.18 -1.36
C VAL A 126 -10.45 12.67 -0.32
N THR A 127 -10.42 11.38 0.00
CA THR A 127 -11.44 10.68 0.79
C THR A 127 -10.93 9.32 1.25
N ASN A 128 -11.55 8.75 2.28
CA ASN A 128 -11.27 7.39 2.74
C ASN A 128 -11.81 6.29 1.79
N CYS A 129 -12.26 6.67 0.60
CA CYS A 129 -12.79 5.77 -0.43
C CYS A 129 -11.83 5.73 -1.65
N PRO A 130 -10.84 4.80 -1.69
CA PRO A 130 -9.72 4.88 -2.64
C PRO A 130 -10.13 4.76 -4.11
N ARG A 131 -11.27 4.13 -4.40
CA ARG A 131 -11.87 4.11 -5.74
C ARG A 131 -12.07 5.51 -6.36
N LEU A 132 -12.17 6.55 -5.54
CA LEU A 132 -12.41 7.94 -5.95
C LEU A 132 -11.12 8.77 -6.13
N TRP A 133 -9.91 8.22 -5.93
CA TRP A 133 -8.65 8.97 -6.10
C TRP A 133 -8.11 9.01 -7.53
N LYS A 134 -8.98 8.79 -8.51
CA LYS A 134 -8.62 8.81 -9.92
C LYS A 134 -8.27 10.21 -10.39
#